data_AF-Q2CBY7-F1
#
_entry.id   AF-Q2CBY7-F1
#
_cell.length_a   1.000
_cell.length_b   1.000
_cell.length_c   1.000
_cell.angle_alpha   90.00
_cell.angle_beta   90.00
_cell.angle_gamma   90.00
#
_symmetry.space_group_name_H-M   'P 1'
#
loop_
_entity.id
_entity.type
_entity.pdbx_description
1 polymer ?
#
loop_
_entity_poly.entity_id
_entity_poly.type
_entity_poly.pdbx_seq_one_letter_code
_entity_poly.pdbx_strand_id
1 'polypeptide(L)'
;MGNSVKIRITEGVAHIALAQPPTNPLRPELRADLAAALSQAEADPEVTAIVLSGEGNGLSAGSDLRELDTAPDVPGVAALCRRIEDGPKPVVAALHGTTIGSGAELALAAHVRLMEPDARLSLPEISLGLVPGAGATQRLPRLVGAALALDMLLEPRVLSGHAAREAGLVDGVVVGHLATGAHTLARALGAGAREWQPVRTRRDRLADSAGYFAAIAARREALAGHRIHAAGRIVDCVEAALLLPFDSGLAFEEAARQDCLADSQHVALRHLYLAERRVPARLLSSTTGRRTISEPAGTEVLARLRHVLGGAVQALAAQGHGADEIGNAMTVYGFSQRPEAPVAATAGPDDEMILRRLIAALMAEGGRLVEDRLVDRASDVDVLAVHGLGFPRWHGGPMRAAQTMGLLKLKRQMETWAEDSAIWAPPRLLVQAIKFAGGFDQVVVVPSAA
;
A
#
# COMPACT_ATOMS: atom_id res chain seq x y z
N MET A 1 15.18 0.54 28.29
CA MET A 1 14.58 0.75 26.95
C MET A 1 14.75 2.22 26.62
N GLY A 2 15.37 2.55 25.49
CA GLY A 2 15.62 3.95 25.12
C GLY A 2 14.32 4.65 24.73
N ASN A 3 14.21 5.95 25.02
CA ASN A 3 13.04 6.76 24.68
C ASN A 3 12.86 6.78 23.15
N SER A 4 11.69 6.37 22.64
CA SER A 4 11.45 6.28 21.19
C SER A 4 11.20 7.65 20.55
N VAL A 5 10.98 8.66 21.37
CA VAL A 5 10.93 10.08 21.00
C VAL A 5 11.90 10.87 21.86
N LYS A 6 12.62 11.82 21.26
CA LYS A 6 13.49 12.78 21.94
C LYS A 6 12.84 14.16 21.90
N ILE A 7 12.84 14.86 23.04
CA ILE A 7 12.38 16.25 23.13
C ILE A 7 13.50 17.14 23.63
N ARG A 8 13.70 18.28 22.98
CA ARG A 8 14.61 19.35 23.41
C ARG A 8 13.95 20.70 23.24
N ILE A 9 13.90 21.50 24.30
CA ILE A 9 13.36 22.86 24.23
C ILE A 9 14.52 23.84 24.10
N THR A 10 14.43 24.77 23.16
CA THR A 10 15.45 25.82 22.95
C THR A 10 14.76 27.05 22.38
N GLU A 11 14.98 28.22 22.99
CA GLU A 11 14.41 29.51 22.56
C GLU A 11 12.89 29.47 22.31
N GLY A 12 12.15 28.80 23.21
CA GLY A 12 10.70 28.67 23.14
C GLY A 12 10.19 27.72 22.06
N VAL A 13 11.06 26.90 21.47
CA VAL A 13 10.68 25.86 20.49
C VAL A 13 10.98 24.48 21.05
N ALA A 14 9.97 23.61 21.07
CA ALA A 14 10.14 22.19 21.38
C ALA A 14 10.49 21.42 20.11
N HIS A 15 11.69 20.84 20.08
CA HIS A 15 12.15 19.93 19.03
C HIS A 15 11.80 18.51 19.43
N ILE A 16 10.79 17.94 18.78
CA ILE A 16 10.34 16.56 18.96
C ILE A 16 10.86 15.73 17.79
N ALA A 17 11.75 14.78 18.09
CA ALA A 17 12.36 13.89 17.10
C ALA A 17 11.94 12.44 17.33
N LEU A 18 11.39 11.79 16.30
CA LEU A 18 11.18 10.34 16.28
C LEU A 18 12.56 9.65 16.23
N ALA A 19 12.84 8.78 17.20
CA ALA A 19 14.18 8.25 17.46
C ALA A 19 14.21 6.71 17.43
N GLN A 20 13.59 6.11 16.42
CA GLN A 20 13.66 4.68 16.11
C GLN A 20 14.25 4.43 14.71
N PRO A 21 15.52 4.84 14.48
CA PRO A 21 16.17 4.66 13.19
C PRO A 21 16.27 3.17 12.81
N PRO A 22 16.38 2.85 11.51
CA PRO A 22 16.57 3.80 10.40
C PRO A 22 15.28 4.39 9.82
N THR A 23 14.09 3.86 10.16
CA THR A 23 12.84 4.17 9.44
C THR A 23 11.71 4.71 10.32
N ASN A 24 11.90 4.84 11.63
CA ASN A 24 10.90 5.34 12.60
C ASN A 24 9.48 4.77 12.38
N PRO A 25 9.29 3.45 12.39
CA PRO A 25 7.97 2.85 12.18
C PRO A 25 7.01 3.29 13.29
N LEU A 26 5.79 3.70 12.94
CA LEU A 26 4.77 4.21 13.87
C LEU A 26 4.09 3.10 14.68
N ARG A 27 4.93 2.32 15.38
CA ARG A 27 4.52 1.27 16.32
C ARG A 27 3.85 1.87 17.55
N PRO A 28 3.10 1.07 18.33
CA PRO A 28 2.34 1.56 19.47
C PRO A 28 3.19 2.34 20.47
N GLU A 29 4.42 1.90 20.74
CA GLU A 29 5.33 2.57 21.68
C GLU A 29 5.74 3.97 21.16
N LEU A 30 6.10 4.08 19.88
CA LEU A 30 6.46 5.36 19.27
C LEU A 30 5.27 6.33 19.23
N ARG A 31 4.06 5.81 18.97
CA ARG A 31 2.83 6.62 18.99
C ARG A 31 2.52 7.14 20.39
N ALA A 32 2.67 6.30 21.41
CA ALA A 32 2.45 6.69 22.80
C ALA A 32 3.48 7.74 23.26
N ASP A 33 4.76 7.54 22.96
CA ASP A 33 5.83 8.48 23.31
C ASP A 33 5.67 9.81 22.55
N LEU A 34 5.23 9.79 21.28
CA LEU A 34 4.92 11.01 20.53
C LEU A 34 3.74 11.76 21.14
N ALA A 35 2.68 11.06 21.53
CA ALA A 35 1.55 11.69 22.22
C ALA A 35 2.00 12.31 23.55
N ALA A 36 2.84 11.63 24.33
CA ALA A 36 3.37 12.18 25.58
C ALA A 36 4.22 13.43 25.33
N ALA A 37 5.09 13.42 24.32
CA ALA A 37 5.92 14.56 23.96
C ALA A 37 5.09 15.77 23.48
N LEU A 38 4.04 15.53 22.69
CA LEU A 38 3.08 16.58 22.32
C LEU A 38 2.36 17.15 23.54
N SER A 39 1.92 16.30 24.48
CA SER A 39 1.32 16.77 25.76
C SER A 39 2.26 17.66 26.55
N GLN A 40 3.52 17.24 26.67
CA GLN A 40 4.53 17.99 27.38
C GLN A 40 4.75 19.36 26.72
N ALA A 41 4.93 19.39 25.40
CA ALA A 41 5.15 20.62 24.65
C ALA A 41 3.93 21.56 24.67
N GLU A 42 2.71 21.03 24.65
CA GLU A 42 1.47 21.82 24.73
C GLU A 42 1.28 22.45 26.11
N ALA A 43 1.54 21.70 27.19
CA ALA A 43 1.36 22.15 28.56
C ALA A 43 2.43 23.14 29.04
N ASP A 44 3.63 23.12 28.44
CA ASP A 44 4.74 23.99 28.84
C ASP A 44 4.54 25.44 28.34
N PRO A 45 4.35 26.43 29.22
CA PRO A 45 4.12 27.82 28.81
C PRO A 45 5.35 28.48 28.16
N GLU A 46 6.57 27.96 28.34
CA GLU A 46 7.76 28.47 27.65
C GLU A 46 7.80 28.06 26.17
N VAL A 47 7.12 26.96 25.82
CA VAL A 47 7.02 26.48 24.44
C VAL A 47 5.94 27.26 23.70
N THR A 48 6.32 27.89 22.59
CA THR A 48 5.42 28.66 21.71
C THR A 48 5.25 28.01 20.34
N ALA A 49 6.13 27.08 19.96
CA ALA A 49 6.05 26.32 18.71
C ALA A 49 6.76 24.96 18.83
N ILE A 50 6.47 24.06 17.90
CA ILE A 50 7.01 22.70 17.86
C ILE A 50 7.69 22.45 16.50
N VAL A 51 8.85 21.81 16.50
CA VAL A 51 9.42 21.16 15.31
C VAL A 51 9.25 19.65 15.46
N LEU A 52 8.61 19.01 14.49
CA LEU A 52 8.50 17.57 14.37
C LEU A 52 9.51 17.08 13.32
N SER A 53 10.38 16.15 13.70
CA SER A 53 11.43 15.59 12.84
C SER A 53 11.64 14.10 13.11
N GLY A 54 12.47 13.43 12.31
CA GLY A 54 12.89 12.05 12.55
C GLY A 54 14.41 11.88 12.52
N GLU A 55 14.94 10.91 13.24
CA GLU A 55 16.33 10.45 13.08
C GLU A 55 16.41 9.40 11.97
N GLY A 56 17.60 9.20 11.38
CA GLY A 56 17.80 8.20 10.33
C GLY A 56 17.31 8.67 8.96
N ASN A 57 16.58 7.82 8.24
CA ASN A 57 16.33 7.97 6.80
C ASN A 57 15.07 8.79 6.46
N GLY A 58 14.53 9.55 7.41
CA GLY A 58 13.43 10.49 7.19
C GLY A 58 12.53 10.62 8.43
N LEU A 59 11.34 11.21 8.26
CA LEU A 59 10.38 11.33 9.37
C LEU A 59 9.90 9.94 9.80
N SER A 60 9.24 9.21 8.91
CA SER A 60 8.75 7.85 9.17
C SER A 60 8.39 7.10 7.88
N ALA A 61 8.64 5.79 7.87
CA ALA A 61 8.19 4.87 6.83
C ALA A 61 6.72 4.42 6.99
N GLY A 62 5.98 4.96 7.96
CA GLY A 62 4.57 4.67 8.20
C GLY A 62 4.32 3.62 9.27
N SER A 63 3.09 3.11 9.29
CA SER A 63 2.63 2.12 10.26
C SER A 63 3.21 0.72 9.98
N ASP A 64 3.30 -0.09 11.02
CA ASP A 64 3.77 -1.48 10.88
C ASP A 64 2.71 -2.32 10.18
N LEU A 65 3.06 -2.99 9.08
CA LEU A 65 2.12 -3.80 8.29
C LEU A 65 1.59 -5.03 9.04
N ARG A 66 2.21 -5.38 10.18
CA ARG A 66 1.76 -6.43 11.08
C ARG A 66 0.54 -6.01 11.90
N GLU A 67 0.32 -4.70 12.09
CA GLU A 67 -0.81 -4.15 12.86
C GLU A 67 -2.12 -4.06 12.04
N LEU A 68 -2.06 -4.25 10.71
CA LEU A 68 -3.22 -4.03 9.84
C LEU A 68 -4.40 -5.00 10.09
N ASP A 69 -4.12 -6.20 10.59
CA ASP A 69 -5.16 -7.22 10.90
C ASP A 69 -5.55 -7.25 12.39
N THR A 70 -4.97 -6.37 13.21
CA THR A 70 -5.18 -6.37 14.66
C THR A 70 -6.05 -5.19 15.07
N ALA A 71 -6.65 -5.28 16.26
CA ALA A 71 -7.31 -4.13 16.85
C ALA A 71 -6.32 -2.95 16.94
N PRO A 72 -6.72 -1.72 16.58
CA PRO A 72 -5.79 -0.59 16.56
C PRO A 72 -5.42 -0.20 18.00
N ASP A 73 -4.12 -0.12 18.30
CA ASP A 73 -3.68 0.42 19.59
C ASP A 73 -3.95 1.92 19.70
N VAL A 74 -4.14 2.39 20.93
CA VAL A 74 -4.40 3.79 21.26
C VAL A 74 -3.13 4.42 21.85
N PRO A 75 -2.67 5.58 21.36
CA PRO A 75 -3.26 6.38 20.29
C PRO A 75 -2.92 5.82 18.90
N GLY A 76 -3.92 5.79 18.01
CA GLY A 76 -3.71 5.54 16.58
C GLY A 76 -3.17 6.79 15.85
N VAL A 77 -2.67 6.61 14.63
CA VAL A 77 -2.09 7.72 13.84
C VAL A 77 -3.11 8.84 13.57
N ALA A 78 -4.36 8.50 13.27
CA ALA A 78 -5.42 9.50 13.06
C ALA A 78 -5.62 10.42 14.29
N ALA A 79 -5.50 9.88 15.50
CA ALA A 79 -5.60 10.66 16.73
C ALA A 79 -4.40 11.61 16.90
N LEU A 80 -3.20 11.15 16.56
CA LEU A 80 -1.99 11.99 16.54
C LEU A 80 -2.10 13.11 15.50
N CYS A 81 -2.58 12.82 14.29
CA CYS A 81 -2.82 13.82 13.26
C CYS A 81 -3.82 14.89 13.73
N ARG A 82 -4.97 14.49 14.31
CA ARG A 82 -5.95 15.44 14.88
C ARG A 82 -5.33 16.30 15.97
N ARG A 83 -4.57 15.70 16.88
CA ARG A 83 -3.89 16.42 17.94
C ARG A 83 -2.91 17.47 17.41
N ILE A 84 -2.11 17.12 16.41
CA ILE A 84 -1.17 18.05 15.77
C ILE A 84 -1.94 19.21 15.11
N GLU A 85 -3.03 18.89 14.41
CA GLU A 85 -3.79 19.87 13.63
C GLU A 85 -4.67 20.81 14.47
N ASP A 86 -5.26 20.30 15.55
CA ASP A 86 -6.10 21.08 16.48
C ASP A 86 -5.29 21.65 17.66
N GLY A 87 -3.97 21.39 17.69
CA GLY A 87 -3.08 21.79 18.77
C GLY A 87 -2.97 23.30 18.92
N PRO A 88 -2.81 23.83 20.15
CA PRO A 88 -2.77 25.27 20.41
C PRO A 88 -1.47 25.96 19.95
N LYS A 89 -0.48 25.19 19.48
CA LYS A 89 0.85 25.68 19.10
C LYS A 89 1.20 25.24 17.68
N PRO A 90 1.79 26.11 16.86
CA PRO A 90 2.19 25.76 15.50
C PRO A 90 3.22 24.63 15.49
N VAL A 91 3.06 23.72 14.53
CA VAL A 91 3.93 22.57 14.33
C VAL A 91 4.57 22.67 12.95
N VAL A 92 5.89 22.66 12.91
CA VAL A 92 6.69 22.62 11.68
C VAL A 92 7.20 21.19 11.48
N ALA A 93 6.75 20.52 10.42
CA ALA A 93 7.31 19.24 9.99
C ALA A 93 8.61 19.48 9.20
N ALA A 94 9.73 18.98 9.70
CA ALA A 94 11.03 19.03 9.05
C ALA A 94 11.31 17.68 8.35
N LEU A 95 11.29 17.68 7.02
CA LEU A 95 11.29 16.47 6.19
C LEU A 95 12.60 16.31 5.41
N HIS A 96 13.44 15.38 5.85
CA HIS A 96 14.57 14.85 5.07
C HIS A 96 14.30 13.40 4.66
N GLY A 97 15.16 12.84 3.81
CA GLY A 97 15.09 11.43 3.45
C GLY A 97 13.73 11.03 2.87
N THR A 98 13.11 9.97 3.37
CA THR A 98 11.87 9.41 2.84
C THR A 98 10.78 9.35 3.91
N THR A 99 9.59 9.88 3.57
CA THR A 99 8.42 9.94 4.43
C THR A 99 7.23 9.30 3.70
N ILE A 100 6.67 8.21 4.25
CA ILE A 100 5.73 7.34 3.53
C ILE A 100 4.48 7.07 4.36
N GLY A 101 3.33 7.03 3.66
CA GLY A 101 2.05 6.55 4.21
C GLY A 101 1.65 7.32 5.46
N SER A 102 1.35 6.62 6.55
CA SER A 102 1.06 7.24 7.86
C SER A 102 2.11 8.24 8.37
N GLY A 103 3.38 8.10 7.97
CA GLY A 103 4.41 9.12 8.25
C GLY A 103 4.19 10.41 7.46
N ALA A 104 3.75 10.29 6.21
CA ALA A 104 3.33 11.43 5.40
C ALA A 104 2.04 12.06 5.94
N GLU A 105 1.11 11.25 6.45
CA GLU A 105 -0.12 11.77 7.08
C GLU A 105 0.17 12.66 8.30
N LEU A 106 1.14 12.30 9.14
CA LEU A 106 1.64 13.16 10.22
C LEU A 106 2.20 14.49 9.70
N ALA A 107 2.96 14.46 8.59
CA ALA A 107 3.50 15.66 7.97
C ALA A 107 2.39 16.55 7.36
N LEU A 108 1.34 15.94 6.79
CA LEU A 108 0.18 16.67 6.26
C LEU A 108 -0.64 17.32 7.37
N ALA A 109 -0.70 16.73 8.56
CA ALA A 109 -1.38 17.29 9.73
C ALA A 109 -0.66 18.50 10.34
N ALA A 110 0.65 18.62 10.15
CA ALA A 110 1.41 19.77 10.62
C ALA A 110 0.89 21.09 10.03
N HIS A 111 1.10 22.20 10.73
CA HIS A 111 0.69 23.52 10.26
C HIS A 111 1.54 23.96 9.05
N VAL A 112 2.85 23.66 9.12
CA VAL A 112 3.85 24.08 8.15
C VAL A 112 4.81 22.93 7.85
N ARG A 113 5.26 22.78 6.61
CA ARG A 113 6.23 21.75 6.17
C ARG A 113 7.44 22.39 5.53
N LEU A 114 8.63 21.99 5.97
CA LEU A 114 9.91 22.26 5.31
C LEU A 114 10.53 20.95 4.86
N MET A 115 11.14 20.95 3.68
CA MET A 115 11.64 19.73 3.06
C MET A 115 13.03 19.93 2.44
N GLU A 116 13.91 18.93 2.52
CA GLU A 116 15.15 18.94 1.73
C GLU A 116 14.86 18.72 0.23
N PRO A 117 15.73 19.20 -0.70
CA PRO A 117 15.47 19.07 -2.14
C PRO A 117 15.22 17.64 -2.61
N ASP A 118 16.03 16.71 -2.11
CA ASP A 118 16.01 15.29 -2.50
C ASP A 118 15.16 14.42 -1.58
N ALA A 119 14.53 15.01 -0.57
CA ALA A 119 13.60 14.29 0.28
C ALA A 119 12.40 13.82 -0.56
N ARG A 120 11.72 12.76 -0.08
CA ARG A 120 10.69 12.03 -0.82
C ARG A 120 9.45 11.86 0.06
N LEU A 121 8.29 12.21 -0.48
CA LEU A 121 6.99 12.00 0.17
C LEU A 121 6.07 11.20 -0.75
N SER A 122 5.40 10.17 -0.20
CA SER A 122 4.42 9.33 -0.94
C SER A 122 3.35 8.72 -0.03
N LEU A 123 2.18 8.39 -0.60
CA LEU A 123 1.03 7.74 0.08
C LEU A 123 0.66 6.44 -0.67
N PRO A 124 1.39 5.33 -0.48
CA PRO A 124 1.28 4.14 -1.31
C PRO A 124 0.21 3.13 -0.82
N GLU A 125 -0.74 3.52 0.02
CA GLU A 125 -1.76 2.65 0.63
C GLU A 125 -2.55 1.85 -0.40
N ILE A 126 -2.78 2.39 -1.60
CA ILE A 126 -3.45 1.66 -2.68
C ILE A 126 -2.70 0.39 -3.11
N SER A 127 -1.37 0.34 -2.92
CA SER A 127 -0.56 -0.86 -3.18
C SER A 127 -0.89 -2.02 -2.25
N LEU A 128 -1.58 -1.73 -1.14
CA LEU A 128 -2.11 -2.69 -0.18
C LEU A 128 -3.63 -2.86 -0.34
N GLY A 129 -4.25 -2.26 -1.35
CA GLY A 129 -5.70 -2.26 -1.52
C GLY A 129 -6.42 -1.42 -0.47
N LEU A 130 -5.81 -0.36 0.03
CA LEU A 130 -6.35 0.48 1.09
C LEU A 130 -6.51 1.94 0.66
N VAL A 131 -7.44 2.62 1.32
CA VAL A 131 -7.49 4.07 1.44
C VAL A 131 -6.57 4.49 2.61
N PRO A 132 -5.90 5.66 2.57
CA PRO A 132 -5.28 6.24 3.77
C PRO A 132 -6.25 6.35 4.94
N GLY A 133 -5.73 6.40 6.17
CA GLY A 133 -6.55 6.26 7.38
C GLY A 133 -6.33 7.31 8.46
N ALA A 134 -5.50 8.31 8.21
CA ALA A 134 -5.20 9.38 9.15
C ALA A 134 -5.38 10.77 8.54
N GLY A 135 -6.31 10.89 7.58
CA GLY A 135 -6.82 12.12 7.00
C GLY A 135 -6.14 12.58 5.72
N ALA A 136 -5.34 11.74 5.07
CA ALA A 136 -4.64 12.12 3.83
C ALA A 136 -5.62 12.56 2.73
N THR A 137 -6.73 11.83 2.56
CA THR A 137 -7.73 12.12 1.51
C THR A 137 -8.46 13.44 1.76
N GLN A 138 -8.41 13.95 2.99
CA GLN A 138 -9.02 15.22 3.40
C GLN A 138 -8.01 16.37 3.38
N ARG A 139 -6.78 16.16 3.85
CA ARG A 139 -5.75 17.21 3.92
C ARG A 139 -5.04 17.45 2.59
N LEU A 140 -4.77 16.40 1.83
CA LEU A 140 -4.00 16.54 0.59
C LEU A 140 -4.71 17.42 -0.45
N PRO A 141 -6.03 17.26 -0.73
CA PRO A 141 -6.70 18.14 -1.70
C PRO A 141 -6.76 19.61 -1.26
N ARG A 142 -6.71 19.89 0.05
CA ARG A 142 -6.62 21.25 0.59
C ARG A 142 -5.24 21.89 0.39
N LEU A 143 -4.21 21.08 0.18
CA LEU A 143 -2.83 21.54 -0.05
C LEU A 143 -2.51 21.66 -1.54
N VAL A 144 -2.95 20.68 -2.35
CA VAL A 144 -2.53 20.55 -3.75
C VAL A 144 -3.67 20.51 -4.77
N GLY A 145 -4.93 20.54 -4.34
CA GLY A 145 -6.12 20.38 -5.20
C GLY A 145 -6.42 18.91 -5.54
N ALA A 146 -7.60 18.66 -6.12
CA ALA A 146 -8.08 17.31 -6.42
C ALA A 146 -7.16 16.52 -7.35
N ALA A 147 -6.75 17.11 -8.49
CA ALA A 147 -6.03 16.40 -9.53
C ALA A 147 -4.72 15.77 -9.02
N LEU A 148 -3.85 16.58 -8.39
CA LEU A 148 -2.60 16.08 -7.85
C LEU A 148 -2.80 15.19 -6.62
N ALA A 149 -3.83 15.45 -5.80
CA ALA A 149 -4.16 14.55 -4.69
C ALA A 149 -4.52 13.15 -5.19
N LEU A 150 -5.37 13.05 -6.22
CA LEU A 150 -5.75 11.79 -6.85
C LEU A 150 -4.54 11.08 -7.48
N ASP A 151 -3.66 11.80 -8.18
CA ASP A 151 -2.41 11.24 -8.72
C ASP A 151 -1.55 10.61 -7.62
N MET A 152 -1.39 11.30 -6.48
CA MET A 152 -0.56 10.81 -5.38
C MET A 152 -1.17 9.66 -4.58
N LEU A 153 -2.50 9.56 -4.56
CA LEU A 153 -3.23 8.55 -3.78
C LEU A 153 -3.50 7.28 -4.59
N LEU A 154 -3.75 7.42 -5.90
CA LEU A 154 -4.07 6.31 -6.80
C LEU A 154 -2.82 5.69 -7.44
N GLU A 155 -1.72 6.42 -7.47
CA GLU A 155 -0.43 5.91 -7.90
C GLU A 155 0.56 6.05 -6.73
N PRO A 156 1.48 5.10 -6.53
CA PRO A 156 2.54 5.22 -5.53
C PRO A 156 3.61 6.24 -5.96
N ARG A 157 3.17 7.43 -6.37
CA ARG A 157 3.99 8.53 -6.86
C ARG A 157 4.77 9.13 -5.69
N VAL A 158 6.04 9.41 -5.95
CA VAL A 158 6.93 10.09 -5.02
C VAL A 158 7.09 11.53 -5.47
N LEU A 159 6.84 12.48 -4.57
CA LEU A 159 7.19 13.89 -4.78
C LEU A 159 8.52 14.20 -4.10
N SER A 160 9.43 14.79 -4.87
CA SER A 160 10.67 15.39 -4.35
C SER A 160 10.39 16.72 -3.67
N GLY A 161 11.34 17.25 -2.90
CA GLY A 161 11.19 18.55 -2.25
C GLY A 161 10.89 19.69 -3.23
N HIS A 162 11.56 19.71 -4.39
CA HIS A 162 11.33 20.75 -5.42
C HIS A 162 9.91 20.67 -6.00
N ALA A 163 9.49 19.48 -6.45
CA ALA A 163 8.15 19.27 -7.00
C ALA A 163 7.05 19.49 -5.95
N ALA A 164 7.29 19.09 -4.70
CA ALA A 164 6.38 19.33 -3.60
C ALA A 164 6.21 20.84 -3.31
N ARG A 165 7.26 21.64 -3.48
CA ARG A 165 7.18 23.10 -3.30
C ARG A 165 6.38 23.77 -4.41
N GLU A 166 6.65 23.42 -5.66
CA GLU A 166 5.90 23.92 -6.81
C GLU A 166 4.40 23.57 -6.72
N ALA A 167 4.09 22.37 -6.25
CA ALA A 167 2.72 21.91 -6.02
C ALA A 167 2.01 22.62 -4.85
N GLY A 168 2.75 23.28 -3.95
CA GLY A 168 2.21 23.85 -2.71
C GLY A 168 2.00 22.84 -1.58
N LEU A 169 2.53 21.61 -1.73
CA LEU A 169 2.51 20.58 -0.68
C LEU A 169 3.39 20.97 0.52
N VAL A 170 4.52 21.63 0.25
CA VAL A 170 5.44 22.12 1.28
C VAL A 170 5.61 23.65 1.22
N ASP A 171 5.81 24.23 2.39
CA ASP A 171 5.88 25.68 2.58
C ASP A 171 7.28 26.23 2.26
N GLY A 172 8.30 25.37 2.19
CA GLY A 172 9.65 25.74 1.79
C GLY A 172 10.58 24.53 1.58
N VAL A 173 11.65 24.76 0.80
CA VAL A 173 12.73 23.81 0.61
C VAL A 173 14.00 24.36 1.25
N VAL A 174 14.72 23.55 2.02
CA VAL A 174 15.94 23.96 2.72
C VAL A 174 17.12 23.11 2.28
N VAL A 175 18.20 23.76 1.85
CA VAL A 175 19.46 23.10 1.49
C VAL A 175 20.41 23.11 2.69
N GLY A 176 20.97 21.95 3.05
CA GLY A 176 22.03 21.81 4.04
C GLY A 176 21.57 21.82 5.51
N HIS A 177 20.97 22.90 6.00
CA HIS A 177 20.69 23.09 7.43
C HIS A 177 19.19 23.05 7.76
N LEU A 178 18.52 21.94 7.44
CA LEU A 178 17.07 21.78 7.66
C LEU A 178 16.66 22.03 9.12
N ALA A 179 17.41 21.50 10.10
CA ALA A 179 17.11 21.69 11.52
C ALA A 179 17.13 23.19 11.92
N THR A 180 18.12 23.95 11.45
CA THR A 180 18.20 25.39 11.67
C THR A 180 17.05 26.12 10.99
N GLY A 181 16.75 25.80 9.73
CA GLY A 181 15.64 26.40 9.00
C GLY A 181 14.27 26.15 9.66
N ALA A 182 14.03 24.92 10.12
CA ALA A 182 12.82 24.55 10.84
C ALA A 182 12.72 25.27 12.19
N HIS A 183 13.83 25.37 12.92
CA HIS A 183 13.88 26.12 14.18
C HIS A 183 13.52 27.60 13.99
N THR A 184 14.18 28.27 13.03
CA THR A 184 13.94 29.69 12.74
C THR A 184 12.48 29.94 12.34
N LEU A 185 11.91 29.06 11.51
CA LEU A 185 10.51 29.16 11.12
C LEU A 185 9.57 28.93 12.31
N ALA A 186 9.80 27.91 13.13
CA ALA A 186 8.99 27.64 14.32
C ALA A 186 9.02 28.83 15.29
N ARG A 187 10.20 29.44 15.53
CA ARG A 187 10.33 30.66 16.34
C ARG A 187 9.50 31.82 15.80
N ALA A 188 9.56 32.06 14.49
CA ALA A 188 8.78 33.14 13.87
C ALA A 188 7.26 32.93 14.01
N LEU A 189 6.79 31.68 13.89
CA LEU A 189 5.39 31.32 14.11
C LEU A 189 4.97 31.50 15.57
N GLY A 190 5.77 31.00 16.52
CA GLY A 190 5.48 31.12 17.96
C GLY A 190 5.49 32.56 18.47
N ALA A 191 6.32 33.42 17.86
CA ALA A 191 6.35 34.86 18.15
C ALA A 191 5.24 35.67 17.46
N GLY A 192 4.38 35.03 16.66
CA GLY A 192 3.34 35.72 15.89
C GLY A 192 3.86 36.57 14.72
N ALA A 193 5.15 36.44 14.36
CA ALA A 193 5.75 37.17 13.23
C ALA A 193 5.31 36.62 11.86
N ARG A 194 4.69 35.43 11.85
CA ARG A 194 4.10 34.82 10.67
C ARG A 194 2.83 34.09 11.07
N GLU A 195 1.76 34.31 10.31
CA GLU A 195 0.49 33.62 10.51
C GLU A 195 0.61 32.13 10.17
N TRP A 196 -0.13 31.32 10.90
CA TRP A 196 -0.34 29.91 10.64
C TRP A 196 -1.81 29.58 10.81
N GLN A 197 -2.23 28.52 10.13
CA GLN A 197 -3.57 27.98 10.29
C GLN A 197 -3.53 26.46 10.08
N PRO A 198 -4.42 25.71 10.72
CA PRO A 198 -4.60 24.28 10.46
C PRO A 198 -4.88 23.98 8.99
N VAL A 199 -4.43 22.83 8.48
CA VAL A 199 -4.70 22.45 7.07
C VAL A 199 -6.20 22.29 6.83
N ARG A 200 -6.94 21.76 7.80
CA ARG A 200 -8.41 21.64 7.76
C ARG A 200 -9.18 22.93 7.43
N THR A 201 -8.64 24.11 7.74
CA THR A 201 -9.31 25.39 7.46
C THR A 201 -8.99 25.96 6.07
N ARG A 202 -7.97 25.41 5.38
CA ARG A 202 -7.58 25.87 4.04
C ARG A 202 -8.68 25.56 3.02
N ARG A 203 -9.03 26.56 2.21
CA ARG A 203 -10.05 26.47 1.14
C ARG A 203 -9.57 27.01 -0.20
N ASP A 204 -8.37 27.56 -0.28
CA ASP A 204 -7.79 28.12 -1.51
C ASP A 204 -7.75 27.09 -2.65
N ARG A 205 -7.37 25.84 -2.35
CA ARG A 205 -7.36 24.73 -3.32
C ARG A 205 -8.72 24.06 -3.55
N LEU A 206 -9.73 24.48 -2.80
CA LEU A 206 -11.11 24.00 -2.92
C LEU A 206 -12.04 25.06 -3.55
N ALA A 207 -11.54 26.27 -3.83
CA ALA A 207 -12.35 27.40 -4.26
C ALA A 207 -12.90 27.23 -5.68
N ASP A 208 -12.13 26.61 -6.57
CA ASP A 208 -12.60 26.23 -7.92
C ASP A 208 -13.34 24.89 -7.88
N SER A 209 -14.60 24.94 -7.43
CA SER A 209 -15.46 23.74 -7.36
C SER A 209 -15.65 23.09 -8.74
N ALA A 210 -15.72 23.88 -9.82
CA ALA A 210 -15.95 23.36 -11.16
C ALA A 210 -14.73 22.54 -11.64
N GLY A 211 -13.52 23.09 -11.50
CA GLY A 211 -12.28 22.37 -11.79
C GLY A 211 -12.08 21.15 -10.88
N TYR A 212 -12.48 21.26 -9.60
CA TYR A 212 -12.43 20.14 -8.66
C TYR A 212 -13.32 18.97 -9.11
N PHE A 213 -14.59 19.23 -9.42
CA PHE A 213 -15.50 18.19 -9.93
C PHE A 213 -15.08 17.64 -11.28
N ALA A 214 -14.51 18.47 -12.17
CA ALA A 214 -13.96 18.00 -13.44
C ALA A 214 -12.81 17.00 -13.22
N ALA A 215 -11.92 17.24 -12.26
CA ALA A 215 -10.86 16.30 -11.90
C ALA A 215 -11.41 14.98 -11.33
N ILE A 216 -12.46 15.04 -10.50
CA ILE A 216 -13.16 13.86 -9.98
C ILE A 216 -13.79 13.05 -11.11
N ALA A 217 -14.54 13.71 -12.00
CA ALA A 217 -15.23 13.07 -13.13
C ALA A 217 -14.23 12.40 -14.08
N ALA A 218 -13.17 13.13 -14.46
CA ALA A 218 -12.11 12.59 -15.30
C ALA A 218 -11.43 11.37 -14.66
N ARG A 219 -11.22 11.38 -13.34
CA ARG A 219 -10.64 10.22 -12.65
C ARG A 219 -11.60 9.04 -12.57
N ARG A 220 -12.90 9.27 -12.34
CA ARG A 220 -13.92 8.20 -12.38
C ARG A 220 -13.97 7.53 -13.74
N GLU A 221 -13.93 8.32 -14.82
CA GLU A 221 -13.87 7.81 -16.19
C GLU A 221 -12.60 7.00 -16.44
N ALA A 222 -11.42 7.51 -16.04
CA ALA A 222 -10.15 6.80 -16.18
C ALA A 222 -10.08 5.49 -15.35
N LEU A 223 -10.87 5.39 -14.28
CA LEU A 223 -10.99 4.19 -13.45
C LEU A 223 -12.17 3.29 -13.84
N ALA A 224 -12.89 3.59 -14.93
CA ALA A 224 -13.98 2.74 -15.39
C ALA A 224 -13.46 1.32 -15.68
N GLY A 225 -14.00 0.32 -14.97
CA GLY A 225 -13.55 -1.08 -15.07
C GLY A 225 -12.24 -1.40 -14.34
N HIS A 226 -11.69 -0.46 -13.58
CA HIS A 226 -10.54 -0.71 -12.70
C HIS A 226 -10.89 -1.75 -11.64
N ARG A 227 -9.99 -2.70 -11.41
CA ARG A 227 -10.29 -3.89 -10.59
C ARG A 227 -9.93 -3.73 -9.13
N ILE A 228 -9.06 -2.79 -8.75
CA ILE A 228 -8.75 -2.52 -7.34
C ILE A 228 -9.85 -1.65 -6.74
N HIS A 229 -10.62 -2.20 -5.79
CA HIS A 229 -11.80 -1.55 -5.21
C HIS A 229 -11.44 -0.26 -4.45
N ALA A 230 -10.29 -0.24 -3.77
CA ALA A 230 -9.81 0.95 -3.06
C ALA A 230 -9.63 2.17 -3.96
N ALA A 231 -9.40 2.00 -5.27
CA ALA A 231 -9.25 3.11 -6.21
C ALA A 231 -10.51 3.98 -6.28
N GLY A 232 -11.68 3.35 -6.41
CA GLY A 232 -12.97 4.07 -6.40
C GLY A 232 -13.22 4.76 -5.06
N ARG A 233 -12.93 4.07 -3.95
CA ARG A 233 -13.06 4.62 -2.60
C ARG A 233 -12.18 5.85 -2.36
N ILE A 234 -10.94 5.85 -2.86
CA ILE A 234 -10.05 7.01 -2.81
C ILE A 234 -10.68 8.22 -3.52
N VAL A 235 -11.26 8.02 -4.70
CA VAL A 235 -11.95 9.09 -5.43
C VAL A 235 -13.13 9.64 -4.61
N ASP A 236 -13.94 8.76 -4.04
CA ASP A 236 -15.08 9.15 -3.20
C ASP A 236 -14.61 9.97 -1.98
N CYS A 237 -13.53 9.56 -1.31
CA CYS A 237 -12.99 10.29 -0.16
C CYS A 237 -12.43 11.66 -0.55
N VAL A 238 -11.79 11.78 -1.72
CA VAL A 238 -11.30 13.08 -2.22
C VAL A 238 -12.48 13.97 -2.67
N GLU A 239 -13.54 13.42 -3.25
CA GLU A 239 -14.77 14.18 -3.52
C GLU A 239 -15.41 14.69 -2.22
N ALA A 240 -15.47 13.83 -1.19
CA ALA A 240 -15.99 14.17 0.12
C ALA A 240 -15.24 15.34 0.78
N ALA A 241 -13.96 15.53 0.48
CA ALA A 241 -13.17 16.65 1.00
C ALA A 241 -13.73 18.03 0.58
N LEU A 242 -14.40 18.11 -0.57
CA LEU A 242 -15.10 19.31 -1.05
C LEU A 242 -16.53 19.40 -0.50
N LEU A 243 -17.23 18.27 -0.45
CA LEU A 243 -18.67 18.21 -0.16
C LEU A 243 -19.02 18.23 1.33
N LEU A 244 -18.17 17.66 2.18
CA LEU A 244 -18.47 17.43 3.59
C LEU A 244 -17.70 18.39 4.50
N PRO A 245 -18.24 18.70 5.69
CA PRO A 245 -17.44 19.24 6.78
C PRO A 245 -16.23 18.33 7.07
N PHE A 246 -15.11 18.93 7.48
CA PHE A 246 -13.83 18.20 7.59
C PHE A 246 -13.92 16.94 8.47
N ASP A 247 -14.56 17.02 9.64
CA ASP A 247 -14.69 15.86 10.54
C ASP A 247 -15.59 14.77 9.95
N SER A 248 -16.63 15.15 9.20
CA SER A 248 -17.47 14.21 8.45
C SER A 248 -16.69 13.55 7.32
N GLY A 249 -15.81 14.30 6.64
CA GLY A 249 -14.87 13.76 5.65
C GLY A 249 -13.87 12.76 6.27
N LEU A 250 -13.33 13.05 7.45
CA LEU A 250 -12.48 12.10 8.18
C LEU A 250 -13.25 10.83 8.58
N ALA A 251 -14.50 10.97 9.04
CA ALA A 251 -15.34 9.82 9.37
C ALA A 251 -15.66 8.97 8.12
N PHE A 252 -15.87 9.62 6.96
CA PHE A 252 -16.08 8.94 5.68
C PHE A 252 -14.82 8.20 5.21
N GLU A 253 -13.64 8.82 5.33
CA GLU A 253 -12.35 8.17 5.05
C GLU A 253 -12.15 6.91 5.91
N GLU A 254 -12.39 7.01 7.22
CA GLU A 254 -12.25 5.87 8.13
C GLU A 254 -13.21 4.74 7.76
N ALA A 255 -14.48 5.04 7.46
CA ALA A 255 -15.45 4.03 7.02
C ALA A 255 -15.00 3.35 5.72
N ALA A 256 -14.55 4.13 4.73
CA ALA A 256 -14.03 3.60 3.47
C ALA A 256 -12.78 2.72 3.67
N ARG A 257 -11.92 3.07 4.64
CA ARG A 257 -10.75 2.26 5.01
C ARG A 257 -11.16 0.94 5.65
N GLN A 258 -12.15 0.95 6.54
CA GLN A 258 -12.67 -0.28 7.17
C GLN A 258 -13.29 -1.23 6.14
N ASP A 259 -14.05 -0.71 5.17
CA ASP A 259 -14.55 -1.49 4.04
C ASP A 259 -13.40 -2.15 3.26
N CYS A 260 -12.33 -1.40 2.98
CA CYS A 260 -11.17 -1.92 2.26
C CYS A 260 -10.39 -2.98 3.06
N LEU A 261 -10.26 -2.81 4.38
CA LEU A 261 -9.63 -3.82 5.25
C LEU A 261 -10.41 -5.14 5.26
N ALA A 262 -11.74 -5.08 5.19
CA ALA A 262 -12.60 -6.25 5.12
C ALA A 262 -12.60 -6.93 3.74
N ASP A 263 -12.08 -6.25 2.70
CA ASP A 263 -12.04 -6.78 1.34
C ASP A 263 -10.93 -7.83 1.17
N SER A 264 -11.27 -8.93 0.50
CA SER A 264 -10.31 -9.98 0.11
C SER A 264 -9.11 -9.47 -0.71
N GLN A 265 -9.28 -8.38 -1.47
CA GLN A 265 -8.21 -7.76 -2.24
C GLN A 265 -7.10 -7.20 -1.33
N HIS A 266 -7.43 -6.71 -0.14
CA HIS A 266 -6.43 -6.24 0.82
C HIS A 266 -5.47 -7.37 1.22
N VAL A 267 -6.03 -8.54 1.56
CA VAL A 267 -5.25 -9.73 1.93
C VAL A 267 -4.31 -10.15 0.79
N ALA A 268 -4.83 -10.17 -0.44
CA ALA A 268 -4.08 -10.54 -1.63
C ALA A 268 -2.97 -9.53 -2.00
N LEU A 269 -3.27 -8.23 -1.96
CA LEU A 269 -2.32 -7.17 -2.28
C LEU A 269 -1.25 -7.02 -1.21
N ARG A 270 -1.61 -7.15 0.07
CA ARG A 270 -0.63 -7.17 1.18
C ARG A 270 0.30 -8.37 1.10
N HIS A 271 -0.22 -9.56 0.77
CA HIS A 271 0.60 -10.74 0.50
C HIS A 271 1.65 -10.46 -0.57
N LEU A 272 1.20 -9.95 -1.73
CA LEU A 272 2.08 -9.63 -2.84
C LEU A 272 3.11 -8.57 -2.46
N TYR A 273 2.70 -7.51 -1.76
CA TYR A 273 3.58 -6.43 -1.31
C TYR A 273 4.73 -6.93 -0.42
N LEU A 274 4.45 -7.89 0.47
CA LEU A 274 5.45 -8.52 1.33
C LEU A 274 6.30 -9.55 0.57
N ALA A 275 5.71 -10.27 -0.38
CA ALA A 275 6.41 -11.24 -1.22
C ALA A 275 7.44 -10.55 -2.13
N GLU A 276 7.06 -9.45 -2.78
CA GLU A 276 7.91 -8.70 -3.71
C GLU A 276 9.17 -8.09 -3.06
N ARG A 277 9.18 -7.90 -1.73
CA ARG A 277 10.36 -7.42 -0.99
C ARG A 277 11.32 -8.53 -0.60
N ARG A 278 10.82 -9.75 -0.60
CA ARG A 278 11.57 -10.92 -0.18
C ARG A 278 12.08 -11.72 -1.37
N VAL A 279 11.43 -11.62 -2.53
CA VAL A 279 11.79 -12.35 -3.76
C VAL A 279 13.29 -12.16 -4.08
N PRO A 280 14.04 -13.23 -4.34
CA PRO A 280 15.47 -13.13 -4.58
C PRO A 280 15.75 -12.49 -5.95
N ALA A 281 16.81 -11.67 -6.02
CA ALA A 281 17.22 -10.96 -7.24
C ALA A 281 17.49 -11.90 -8.43
N ARG A 282 17.87 -13.17 -8.17
CA ARG A 282 18.04 -14.20 -9.21
C ARG A 282 16.75 -14.54 -9.97
N LEU A 283 15.59 -14.29 -9.36
CA LEU A 283 14.27 -14.55 -9.96
C LEU A 283 13.65 -13.26 -10.51
N LEU A 284 13.70 -12.17 -9.74
CA LEU A 284 13.15 -10.88 -10.12
C LEU A 284 14.08 -9.76 -9.67
N SER A 285 14.57 -8.98 -10.62
CA SER A 285 15.40 -7.81 -10.37
C SER A 285 14.57 -6.53 -10.47
N SER A 286 15.05 -5.45 -9.85
CA SER A 286 14.46 -4.13 -9.98
C SER A 286 15.54 -3.18 -10.49
N THR A 287 15.39 -2.70 -11.72
CA THR A 287 16.28 -1.70 -12.31
C THR A 287 15.46 -0.45 -12.56
N THR A 288 15.90 0.70 -12.06
CA THR A 288 15.18 1.99 -12.20
C THR A 288 13.72 1.95 -11.70
N GLY A 289 13.42 1.13 -10.69
CA GLY A 289 12.06 0.97 -10.15
C GLY A 289 11.13 0.06 -10.96
N ARG A 290 11.57 -0.40 -12.14
CA ARG A 290 10.85 -1.39 -12.94
C ARG A 290 11.34 -2.79 -12.56
N ARG A 291 10.40 -3.67 -12.21
CA ARG A 291 10.69 -5.07 -11.95
C ARG A 291 10.77 -5.87 -13.25
N THR A 292 11.79 -6.71 -13.34
CA THR A 292 12.11 -7.50 -14.52
C THR A 292 12.43 -8.93 -14.12
N ILE A 293 11.86 -9.89 -14.85
CA ILE A 293 12.16 -11.31 -14.67
C ILE A 293 13.64 -11.53 -15.01
N SER A 294 14.36 -12.21 -14.12
CA SER A 294 15.81 -12.38 -14.25
C SER A 294 16.14 -13.73 -14.91
N GLU A 295 17.20 -13.73 -15.72
CA GLU A 295 17.69 -14.92 -16.42
C GLU A 295 18.85 -15.59 -15.67
N PRO A 296 19.01 -16.94 -15.79
CA PRO A 296 18.06 -17.87 -16.40
C PRO A 296 16.94 -18.32 -15.43
N ALA A 297 17.13 -18.13 -14.12
CA ALA A 297 16.30 -18.79 -13.11
C ALA A 297 14.84 -18.33 -13.12
N GLY A 298 14.57 -17.01 -13.22
CA GLY A 298 13.21 -16.50 -13.28
C GLY A 298 12.48 -16.90 -14.57
N THR A 299 13.19 -16.92 -15.70
CA THR A 299 12.64 -17.35 -17.00
C THR A 299 12.32 -18.84 -17.05
N GLU A 300 13.12 -19.68 -16.41
CA GLU A 300 12.88 -21.13 -16.31
C GLU A 300 11.60 -21.42 -15.51
N VAL A 301 11.43 -20.76 -14.37
CA VAL A 301 10.19 -20.87 -13.56
C VAL A 301 8.96 -20.46 -14.37
N LEU A 302 9.04 -19.33 -15.08
CA LEU A 302 7.93 -18.89 -15.94
C LEU A 302 7.65 -19.85 -17.09
N ALA A 303 8.67 -20.46 -17.69
CA ALA A 303 8.48 -21.41 -18.77
C ALA A 303 7.66 -22.61 -18.30
N ARG A 304 7.95 -23.15 -17.11
CA ARG A 304 7.17 -24.23 -16.48
C ARG A 304 5.73 -23.83 -16.21
N LEU A 305 5.50 -22.65 -15.63
CA LEU A 305 4.14 -22.16 -15.37
C LEU A 305 3.34 -21.92 -16.67
N ARG A 306 3.95 -21.36 -17.72
CA ARG A 306 3.30 -21.19 -19.04
C ARG A 306 2.95 -22.55 -19.66
N HIS A 307 3.87 -23.51 -19.58
CA HIS A 307 3.65 -24.86 -20.10
C HIS A 307 2.44 -25.52 -19.43
N VAL A 308 2.37 -25.48 -18.10
CA VAL A 308 1.25 -26.06 -17.35
C VAL A 308 -0.06 -25.32 -17.60
N LEU A 309 -0.04 -23.98 -17.69
CA LEU A 309 -1.24 -23.22 -18.04
C LEU A 309 -1.76 -23.60 -19.43
N GLY A 310 -0.88 -23.69 -20.43
CA GLY A 310 -1.25 -24.13 -21.79
C GLY A 310 -1.79 -25.57 -21.81
N GLY A 311 -1.16 -26.48 -21.07
CA GLY A 311 -1.65 -27.85 -20.92
C GLY A 311 -3.01 -27.94 -20.24
N ALA A 312 -3.27 -27.12 -19.22
CA ALA A 312 -4.58 -27.06 -18.56
C ALA A 312 -5.68 -26.53 -19.50
N VAL A 313 -5.37 -25.51 -20.31
CA VAL A 313 -6.28 -25.01 -21.36
C VAL A 313 -6.59 -26.11 -22.38
N GLN A 314 -5.58 -26.85 -22.84
CA GLN A 314 -5.77 -27.98 -23.78
C GLN A 314 -6.62 -29.10 -23.17
N ALA A 315 -6.38 -29.45 -21.91
CA ALA A 315 -7.14 -30.48 -21.21
C ALA A 315 -8.61 -30.06 -21.01
N LEU A 316 -8.88 -28.81 -20.66
CA LEU A 316 -10.25 -28.28 -20.59
C LEU A 316 -10.96 -28.30 -21.95
N ALA A 317 -10.24 -27.96 -23.03
CA ALA A 317 -10.78 -28.03 -24.38
C ALA A 317 -11.13 -29.47 -24.79
N ALA A 318 -10.29 -30.45 -24.42
CA ALA A 318 -10.58 -31.86 -24.64
C ALA A 318 -11.80 -32.37 -23.84
N GLN A 319 -12.15 -31.69 -22.74
CA GLN A 319 -13.34 -31.97 -21.94
C GLN A 319 -14.59 -31.22 -22.43
N GLY A 320 -14.51 -30.52 -23.58
CA GLY A 320 -15.64 -29.89 -24.24
C GLY A 320 -15.79 -28.39 -24.01
N HIS A 321 -14.90 -27.76 -23.24
CA HIS A 321 -14.94 -26.30 -23.03
C HIS A 321 -14.40 -25.55 -24.25
N GLY A 322 -15.17 -24.58 -24.74
CA GLY A 322 -14.79 -23.80 -25.92
C GLY A 322 -13.60 -22.87 -25.65
N ALA A 323 -12.82 -22.53 -26.68
CA ALA A 323 -11.72 -21.57 -26.55
C ALA A 323 -12.22 -20.18 -26.08
N ASP A 324 -13.38 -19.74 -26.58
CA ASP A 324 -14.00 -18.48 -26.20
C ASP A 324 -14.49 -18.49 -24.74
N GLU A 325 -15.03 -19.62 -24.27
CA GLU A 325 -15.48 -19.82 -22.90
C GLU A 325 -14.30 -19.72 -21.92
N ILE A 326 -13.20 -20.43 -22.22
CA ILE A 326 -11.97 -20.36 -21.43
C ILE A 326 -11.37 -18.95 -21.44
N GLY A 327 -11.32 -18.32 -22.62
CA GLY A 327 -10.84 -16.94 -22.77
C GLY A 327 -11.69 -15.93 -22.01
N ASN A 328 -13.01 -16.10 -22.02
CA ASN A 328 -13.95 -15.28 -21.25
C ASN A 328 -13.70 -15.44 -19.75
N ALA A 329 -13.63 -16.67 -19.25
CA ALA A 329 -13.37 -16.95 -17.84
C ALA A 329 -12.05 -16.30 -17.37
N MET A 330 -10.97 -16.45 -18.14
CA MET A 330 -9.69 -15.78 -17.86
C MET A 330 -9.81 -14.25 -17.84
N THR A 331 -10.57 -13.67 -18.77
CA THR A 331 -10.80 -12.22 -18.88
C THR A 331 -11.63 -11.68 -17.71
N VAL A 332 -12.69 -12.40 -17.30
CA VAL A 332 -13.53 -12.06 -16.15
C VAL A 332 -12.71 -12.05 -14.86
N TYR A 333 -11.83 -13.04 -14.70
CA TYR A 333 -10.90 -13.11 -13.57
C TYR A 333 -9.80 -12.03 -13.61
N GLY A 334 -9.54 -11.49 -14.80
CA GLY A 334 -8.59 -10.41 -15.05
C GLY A 334 -7.16 -10.86 -15.30
N PHE A 335 -6.98 -12.03 -15.91
CA PHE A 335 -5.73 -12.28 -16.64
C PHE A 335 -5.55 -11.19 -17.70
N SER A 336 -4.32 -10.72 -17.81
CA SER A 336 -3.98 -9.52 -18.60
C SER A 336 -4.41 -9.65 -20.08
N GLN A 337 -5.35 -8.80 -20.49
CA GLN A 337 -5.35 -8.14 -21.80
C GLN A 337 -4.77 -6.72 -21.60
N ARG A 338 -4.32 -6.07 -22.68
CA ARG A 338 -3.78 -4.69 -22.64
C ARG A 338 -4.75 -3.72 -21.93
N PRO A 339 -4.26 -2.57 -21.40
CA PRO A 339 -5.05 -1.60 -20.64
C PRO A 339 -6.35 -1.08 -21.30
N GLU A 340 -6.55 -1.32 -22.59
CA GLU A 340 -7.63 -0.75 -23.42
C GLU A 340 -8.71 -1.76 -23.84
N ALA A 341 -8.71 -3.00 -23.34
CA ALA A 341 -9.75 -3.97 -23.69
C ALA A 341 -11.08 -3.66 -22.95
N PRO A 342 -12.23 -3.62 -23.66
CA PRO A 342 -13.50 -3.26 -23.03
C PRO A 342 -13.90 -4.24 -21.93
N VAL A 343 -14.26 -3.68 -20.77
CA VAL A 343 -14.75 -4.40 -19.61
C VAL A 343 -16.24 -4.65 -19.78
N ALA A 344 -16.60 -5.80 -20.35
CA ALA A 344 -18.00 -6.22 -20.45
C ALA A 344 -18.18 -7.75 -20.60
N ALA A 345 -17.28 -8.56 -20.06
CA ALA A 345 -17.51 -9.99 -19.94
C ALA A 345 -18.29 -10.27 -18.65
N THR A 346 -19.54 -10.72 -18.78
CA THR A 346 -20.31 -11.28 -17.66
C THR A 346 -19.87 -12.73 -17.44
N ALA A 347 -19.78 -13.16 -16.18
CA ALA A 347 -19.43 -14.55 -15.87
C ALA A 347 -20.45 -15.52 -16.48
N GLY A 348 -19.97 -16.50 -17.24
CA GLY A 348 -20.73 -17.66 -17.68
C GLY A 348 -20.97 -18.67 -16.55
N PRO A 349 -21.88 -19.64 -16.73
CA PRO A 349 -22.22 -20.63 -15.70
C PRO A 349 -21.03 -21.53 -15.30
N ASP A 350 -20.09 -21.78 -16.22
CA ASP A 350 -18.94 -22.68 -16.01
C ASP A 350 -17.62 -21.94 -15.71
N ASP A 351 -17.60 -20.61 -15.76
CA ASP A 351 -16.38 -19.79 -15.63
C ASP A 351 -15.65 -20.06 -14.30
N GLU A 352 -16.38 -20.22 -13.20
CA GLU A 352 -15.77 -20.49 -11.89
C GLU A 352 -15.04 -21.84 -11.87
N MET A 353 -15.61 -22.87 -12.49
CA MET A 353 -15.00 -24.19 -12.57
C MET A 353 -13.75 -24.14 -13.44
N ILE A 354 -13.83 -23.51 -14.62
CA ILE A 354 -12.70 -23.34 -15.54
C ILE A 354 -11.54 -22.65 -14.80
N LEU A 355 -11.81 -21.50 -14.17
CA LEU A 355 -10.81 -20.74 -13.43
C LEU A 355 -10.21 -21.53 -12.28
N ARG A 356 -11.05 -22.24 -11.52
CA ARG A 356 -10.59 -23.09 -10.42
C ARG A 356 -9.62 -24.15 -10.91
N ARG A 357 -9.86 -24.79 -12.05
CA ARG A 357 -8.95 -25.78 -12.65
C ARG A 357 -7.67 -25.14 -13.19
N LEU A 358 -7.74 -23.97 -13.82
CA LEU A 358 -6.54 -23.24 -14.29
C LEU A 358 -5.64 -22.82 -13.12
N ILE A 359 -6.24 -22.27 -12.06
CA ILE A 359 -5.51 -21.85 -10.84
C ILE A 359 -4.96 -23.06 -10.09
N ALA A 360 -5.73 -24.16 -10.01
CA ALA A 360 -5.24 -25.41 -9.43
C ALA A 360 -4.01 -25.97 -10.17
N ALA A 361 -4.00 -25.91 -11.50
CA ALA A 361 -2.86 -26.35 -12.31
C ALA A 361 -1.61 -25.48 -12.03
N LEU A 362 -1.76 -24.15 -12.05
CA LEU A 362 -0.67 -23.22 -11.72
C LEU A 362 -0.15 -23.40 -10.30
N MET A 363 -1.05 -23.58 -9.32
CA MET A 363 -0.66 -23.83 -7.93
C MET A 363 0.03 -25.19 -7.77
N ALA A 364 -0.45 -26.23 -8.44
CA ALA A 364 0.18 -27.54 -8.42
C ALA A 364 1.63 -27.46 -8.92
N GLU A 365 1.84 -26.76 -10.03
CA GLU A 365 3.18 -26.53 -10.56
C GLU A 365 4.03 -25.63 -9.66
N GLY A 366 3.43 -24.60 -9.07
CA GLY A 366 4.07 -23.78 -8.04
C GLY A 366 4.56 -24.61 -6.86
N GLY A 367 3.76 -25.58 -6.40
CA GLY A 367 4.16 -26.54 -5.38
C GLY A 367 5.39 -27.37 -5.79
N ARG A 368 5.38 -27.90 -7.01
CA ARG A 368 6.52 -28.66 -7.55
C ARG A 368 7.78 -27.80 -7.72
N LEU A 369 7.65 -26.56 -8.17
CA LEU A 369 8.77 -25.62 -8.29
C LEU A 369 9.47 -25.35 -6.95
N VAL A 370 8.72 -25.33 -5.85
CA VAL A 370 9.27 -25.22 -4.49
C VAL A 370 9.93 -26.54 -4.07
N GLU A 371 9.28 -27.68 -4.35
CA GLU A 371 9.82 -29.02 -4.05
C GLU A 371 11.14 -29.30 -4.79
N ASP A 372 11.21 -28.89 -6.06
CA ASP A 372 12.37 -28.99 -6.95
C ASP A 372 13.44 -27.94 -6.66
N ARG A 373 13.16 -26.99 -5.74
CA ARG A 373 14.07 -25.90 -5.32
C ARG A 373 14.45 -24.90 -6.40
N LEU A 374 13.61 -24.72 -7.42
CA LEU A 374 13.79 -23.61 -8.38
C LEU A 374 13.43 -22.27 -7.73
N VAL A 375 12.48 -22.28 -6.79
CA VAL A 375 12.07 -21.13 -5.98
C VAL A 375 12.20 -21.46 -4.48
N ASP A 376 12.40 -20.44 -3.66
CA ASP A 376 12.66 -20.63 -2.22
C ASP A 376 11.34 -20.71 -1.42
N ARG A 377 10.29 -20.03 -1.88
CA ARG A 377 8.98 -19.98 -1.23
C ARG A 377 7.85 -20.02 -2.24
N ALA A 378 6.69 -20.49 -1.81
CA ALA A 378 5.44 -20.41 -2.58
C ALA A 378 5.13 -18.97 -3.04
N SER A 379 5.37 -17.98 -2.18
CA SER A 379 5.15 -16.56 -2.52
C SER A 379 6.09 -16.02 -3.61
N ASP A 380 7.22 -16.67 -3.90
CA ASP A 380 8.06 -16.30 -5.05
C ASP A 380 7.39 -16.69 -6.37
N VAL A 381 6.64 -17.81 -6.40
CA VAL A 381 5.81 -18.23 -7.54
C VAL A 381 4.74 -17.19 -7.83
N ASP A 382 4.07 -16.71 -6.78
CA ASP A 382 3.03 -15.68 -6.88
C ASP A 382 3.56 -14.40 -7.53
N VAL A 383 4.71 -13.91 -7.05
CA VAL A 383 5.38 -12.73 -7.59
C VAL A 383 5.72 -12.93 -9.06
N LEU A 384 6.31 -14.07 -9.43
CA LEU A 384 6.66 -14.35 -10.83
C LEU A 384 5.43 -14.47 -11.71
N ALA A 385 4.36 -15.13 -11.26
CA ALA A 385 3.11 -15.24 -12.02
C ALA A 385 2.49 -13.86 -12.29
N VAL A 386 2.50 -12.97 -11.30
CA VAL A 386 2.02 -11.60 -11.45
C VAL A 386 2.86 -10.81 -12.47
N HIS A 387 4.19 -10.85 -12.34
CA HIS A 387 5.08 -10.03 -13.19
C HIS A 387 5.37 -10.65 -14.57
N GLY A 388 5.16 -11.95 -14.75
CA GLY A 388 5.58 -12.70 -15.93
C GLY A 388 4.51 -13.50 -16.67
N LEU A 389 3.36 -13.77 -16.05
CA LEU A 389 2.19 -14.41 -16.69
C LEU A 389 0.99 -13.47 -16.82
N GLY A 390 1.07 -12.26 -16.24
CA GLY A 390 -0.06 -11.36 -16.21
C GLY A 390 -1.19 -11.83 -15.28
N PHE A 391 -0.85 -12.59 -14.23
CA PHE A 391 -1.81 -13.00 -13.21
C PHE A 391 -2.35 -11.77 -12.46
N PRO A 392 -3.66 -11.67 -12.21
CA PRO A 392 -4.27 -10.50 -11.58
C PRO A 392 -3.74 -10.23 -10.17
N ARG A 393 -3.18 -9.03 -9.97
CA ARG A 393 -2.50 -8.62 -8.73
C ARG A 393 -3.41 -8.66 -7.51
N TRP A 394 -4.68 -8.29 -7.67
CA TRP A 394 -5.70 -8.28 -6.62
C TRP A 394 -6.15 -9.67 -6.17
N HIS A 395 -5.64 -10.73 -6.80
CA HIS A 395 -5.76 -12.12 -6.34
C HIS A 395 -4.45 -12.68 -5.73
N GLY A 396 -3.36 -11.91 -5.78
CA GLY A 396 -2.12 -12.18 -5.03
C GLY A 396 -1.23 -13.27 -5.62
N GLY A 397 -1.57 -13.84 -6.78
CA GLY A 397 -0.87 -14.96 -7.42
C GLY A 397 -1.58 -16.32 -7.23
N PRO A 398 -1.19 -17.37 -7.99
CA PRO A 398 -1.88 -18.66 -7.98
C PRO A 398 -1.87 -19.38 -6.62
N MET A 399 -0.80 -19.28 -5.82
CA MET A 399 -0.70 -19.92 -4.51
C MET A 399 -1.65 -19.24 -3.52
N ARG A 400 -1.64 -17.89 -3.46
CA ARG A 400 -2.57 -17.11 -2.64
C ARG A 400 -4.03 -17.29 -3.09
N ALA A 401 -4.29 -17.25 -4.40
CA ALA A 401 -5.61 -17.48 -4.96
C ALA A 401 -6.15 -18.87 -4.56
N ALA A 402 -5.35 -19.92 -4.68
CA ALA A 402 -5.72 -21.27 -4.25
C ALA A 402 -6.05 -21.35 -2.74
N GLN A 403 -5.38 -20.57 -1.88
CA GLN A 403 -5.74 -20.51 -0.45
C GLN A 403 -7.16 -19.97 -0.24
N THR A 404 -7.54 -18.91 -0.96
CA THR A 404 -8.90 -18.34 -0.87
C THR A 404 -9.99 -19.30 -1.36
N MET A 405 -9.63 -20.26 -2.22
CA MET A 405 -10.53 -21.33 -2.69
C MET A 405 -10.77 -22.45 -1.67
N GLY A 406 -10.03 -22.47 -0.56
CA GLY A 406 -10.05 -23.52 0.45
C GLY A 406 -9.22 -24.74 0.07
N LEU A 407 -7.99 -24.83 0.62
CA LEU A 407 -7.00 -25.85 0.23
C LEU A 407 -7.48 -27.30 0.39
N LEU A 408 -8.23 -27.62 1.46
CA LEU A 408 -8.75 -28.97 1.68
C LEU A 408 -9.78 -29.38 0.62
N LYS A 409 -10.71 -28.47 0.29
CA LYS A 409 -11.71 -28.68 -0.76
C LYS A 409 -11.01 -28.82 -2.12
N LEU A 410 -10.08 -27.92 -2.41
CA LEU A 410 -9.32 -27.91 -3.66
C LEU A 410 -8.53 -29.21 -3.86
N LYS A 411 -7.84 -29.71 -2.82
CA LYS A 411 -7.11 -30.98 -2.87
C LYS A 411 -8.04 -32.14 -3.28
N ARG A 412 -9.21 -32.27 -2.66
CA ARG A 412 -10.15 -33.37 -2.96
C ARG A 412 -10.62 -33.33 -4.42
N GLN A 413 -10.90 -32.13 -4.92
CA GLN A 413 -11.30 -31.94 -6.32
C GLN A 413 -10.15 -32.29 -7.28
N MET A 414 -8.94 -31.87 -6.95
CA MET A 414 -7.73 -32.18 -7.70
C MET A 414 -7.43 -33.68 -7.76
N GLU A 415 -7.72 -34.45 -6.70
CA GLU A 415 -7.57 -35.92 -6.71
C GLU A 415 -8.45 -36.56 -7.79
N THR A 416 -9.67 -36.08 -7.96
CA THR A 416 -10.55 -36.52 -9.06
C THR A 416 -10.03 -36.06 -10.42
N TRP A 417 -9.63 -34.80 -10.57
CA TRP A 417 -9.13 -34.28 -11.86
C TRP A 417 -7.79 -34.90 -12.28
N ALA A 418 -7.02 -35.43 -11.33
CA ALA A 418 -5.78 -36.14 -11.60
C ALA A 418 -5.99 -37.46 -12.36
N GLU A 419 -7.20 -38.03 -12.31
CA GLU A 419 -7.58 -39.20 -13.11
C GLU A 419 -7.66 -38.85 -14.60
N ASP A 420 -8.07 -37.61 -14.92
CA ASP A 420 -8.12 -37.10 -16.30
C ASP A 420 -6.73 -36.68 -16.80
N SER A 421 -5.94 -36.02 -15.95
CA SER A 421 -4.62 -35.51 -16.30
C SER A 421 -3.73 -35.27 -15.08
N ALA A 422 -2.47 -35.72 -15.17
CA ALA A 422 -1.46 -35.50 -14.14
C ALA A 422 -1.16 -34.02 -13.85
N ILE A 423 -1.58 -33.09 -14.72
CA ILE A 423 -1.45 -31.64 -14.49
C ILE A 423 -2.07 -31.23 -13.14
N TRP A 424 -3.23 -31.82 -12.81
CA TRP A 424 -3.94 -31.54 -11.56
C TRP A 424 -3.54 -32.42 -10.38
N ALA A 425 -2.50 -33.26 -10.52
CA ALA A 425 -2.02 -34.09 -9.41
C ALA A 425 -1.58 -33.20 -8.21
N PRO A 426 -2.17 -33.38 -7.01
CA PRO A 426 -1.83 -32.59 -5.82
C PRO A 426 -0.33 -32.66 -5.47
N PRO A 427 0.38 -31.53 -5.33
CA PRO A 427 1.77 -31.54 -4.89
C PRO A 427 1.87 -31.86 -3.39
N ARG A 428 3.05 -32.32 -2.94
CA ARG A 428 3.30 -32.60 -1.51
C ARG A 428 3.17 -31.33 -0.68
N LEU A 429 3.57 -30.19 -1.24
CA LEU A 429 3.48 -28.88 -0.61
C LEU A 429 2.03 -28.53 -0.24
N LEU A 430 1.04 -28.86 -1.08
CA LEU A 430 -0.38 -28.64 -0.77
C LEU A 430 -0.81 -29.46 0.44
N VAL A 431 -0.39 -30.72 0.53
CA VAL A 431 -0.70 -31.60 1.66
C VAL A 431 -0.08 -31.07 2.97
N GLN A 432 1.09 -30.45 2.88
CA GLN A 432 1.72 -29.78 4.03
C GLN A 432 0.98 -28.50 4.40
N ALA A 433 0.65 -27.65 3.42
CA ALA A 433 -0.01 -26.37 3.64
C ALA A 433 -1.37 -26.51 4.35
N ILE A 434 -2.14 -27.57 4.06
CA ILE A 434 -3.43 -27.85 4.70
C ILE A 434 -3.30 -28.02 6.23
N LYS A 435 -2.12 -28.39 6.74
CA LYS A 435 -1.88 -28.59 8.18
C LYS A 435 -1.73 -27.28 8.95
N PHE A 436 -1.62 -26.16 8.25
CA PHE A 436 -1.29 -24.86 8.83
C PHE A 436 -2.38 -23.82 8.53
N ALA A 437 -2.76 -23.03 9.53
CA ALA A 437 -3.73 -21.95 9.34
C ALA A 437 -3.23 -20.89 8.33
N GLY A 438 -1.92 -20.64 8.28
CA GLY A 438 -1.31 -19.74 7.29
C GLY A 438 -1.11 -20.35 5.89
N GLY A 439 -1.52 -21.61 5.68
CA GLY A 439 -1.37 -22.31 4.41
C GLY A 439 0.07 -22.35 3.90
N PHE A 440 0.29 -21.97 2.63
CA PHE A 440 1.60 -22.05 2.00
C PHE A 440 2.67 -21.17 2.65
N ASP A 441 2.29 -20.05 3.25
CA ASP A 441 3.24 -19.10 3.87
C ASP A 441 3.96 -19.68 5.09
N GLN A 442 3.43 -20.76 5.69
CA GLN A 442 3.99 -21.41 6.88
C GLN A 442 4.74 -22.71 6.59
N VAL A 443 4.78 -23.15 5.32
CA VAL A 443 5.47 -24.39 4.96
C VAL A 443 6.95 -24.09 4.71
N VAL A 444 7.82 -24.64 5.56
CA VAL A 444 9.27 -24.64 5.34
C VAL A 444 9.66 -25.99 4.75
N VAL A 445 10.21 -25.98 3.52
CA VAL A 445 10.76 -27.19 2.91
C VAL A 445 12.16 -27.41 3.47
N VAL A 446 12.24 -28.19 4.55
CA VAL A 446 13.51 -28.60 5.17
C VAL A 446 14.17 -29.69 4.31
N PRO A 447 15.51 -29.71 4.14
CA PRO A 447 16.17 -30.80 3.44
C PRO A 447 15.81 -32.14 4.07
N SER A 448 15.47 -33.13 3.23
CA SER A 448 15.57 -34.53 3.67
C SER A 448 17.03 -34.75 4.08
N ALA A 449 17.25 -35.24 5.30
CA ALA A 449 18.55 -35.82 5.64
C ALA A 449 18.86 -36.90 4.58
N ALA A 450 20.03 -36.76 3.97
CA ALA A 450 20.53 -37.71 2.97
C ALA A 450 20.90 -39.04 3.63
#